data_AF-A0A2A9D5V3-F1
#
_entry.id   AF-A0A2A9D5V3-F1
#
_cell.length_a   1.000
_cell.length_b   1.000
_cell.length_c   1.000
_cell.angle_alpha   90.00
_cell.angle_beta   90.00
_cell.angle_gamma   90.00
#
_symmetry.space_group_name_H-M   'P 1'
#
loop_
_entity.id
_entity.type
_entity.pdbx_description
1 polymer ?
#
loop_
_entity_poly.entity_id
_entity_poly.type
_entity_poly.pdbx_seq_one_letter_code
_entity_poly.pdbx_strand_id
1 'polypeptide(L)'
;MTTQKTPVVDGRARGRRIKGRASGRRYEARWGAGMATPAVVLLVLFLIVPVVLAFVLSFTNARLVSPNPPRFVGLDNFIRAFTQDPVFTRSALNTAIFAAVVVPVQAGFALFLAILVNQKIRGVVAFRVIFFIPVVTSIVVVSILWKFMYQDDGLINNAIDTLTFGAWSGTAWLQNPSTALGAIIVLSIWQAVGFHMLIWLSGLQTIPEELYEAARMDGAGTWQQFGAIVNEASGHG
;
A
#
# COMPACT_ATOMS: atom_id res chain seq x y z
N MET A 1 -76.14 -32.48 -0.80
CA MET A 1 -75.24 -33.58 -1.20
C MET A 1 -75.02 -33.43 -2.71
N THR A 2 -73.95 -32.75 -3.11
CA THR A 2 -73.55 -32.63 -4.52
C THR A 2 -72.03 -32.52 -4.56
N THR A 3 -71.39 -33.61 -4.99
CA THR A 3 -69.94 -33.82 -4.98
C THR A 3 -69.24 -32.93 -6.02
N GLN A 4 -68.39 -32.02 -5.56
CA GLN A 4 -67.57 -31.15 -6.42
C GLN A 4 -66.33 -31.95 -6.88
N LYS A 5 -66.23 -32.23 -8.18
CA LYS A 5 -65.06 -32.85 -8.81
C LYS A 5 -63.88 -31.85 -8.81
N THR A 6 -62.77 -32.24 -8.20
CA THR A 6 -61.46 -31.58 -8.36
C THR A 6 -60.92 -31.79 -9.78
N PRO A 7 -60.40 -30.75 -10.47
CA PRO A 7 -59.70 -30.96 -11.72
C PRO A 7 -58.28 -31.48 -11.46
N VAL A 8 -57.93 -32.54 -12.18
CA VAL A 8 -56.58 -33.10 -12.25
C VAL A 8 -55.65 -32.08 -12.92
N VAL A 9 -54.64 -31.60 -12.19
CA VAL A 9 -53.60 -30.72 -12.76
C VAL A 9 -52.65 -31.58 -13.59
N ASP A 10 -52.75 -31.42 -14.92
CA ASP A 10 -51.97 -32.16 -15.91
C ASP A 10 -50.50 -31.70 -15.90
N GLY A 11 -49.61 -32.57 -15.40
CA GLY A 11 -48.20 -32.33 -15.17
C GLY A 11 -47.33 -32.36 -16.43
N ARG A 12 -47.55 -31.45 -17.39
CA ARG A 12 -46.70 -31.34 -18.59
C ARG A 12 -46.35 -29.90 -18.98
N ALA A 13 -45.66 -29.19 -18.08
CA ALA A 13 -44.89 -28.01 -18.48
C ALA A 13 -43.50 -28.43 -18.99
N ARG A 14 -43.40 -28.51 -20.31
CA ARG A 14 -42.20 -28.77 -21.12
C ARG A 14 -40.97 -28.00 -20.63
N GLY A 15 -39.86 -28.72 -20.44
CA GLY A 15 -38.52 -28.16 -20.28
C GLY A 15 -38.12 -27.30 -21.48
N ARG A 16 -38.27 -25.98 -21.34
CA ARG A 16 -37.79 -24.99 -22.30
C ARG A 16 -36.27 -24.84 -22.08
N ARG A 17 -35.49 -25.61 -22.84
CA ARG A 17 -34.02 -25.57 -22.90
C ARG A 17 -33.50 -24.12 -22.91
N ILE A 18 -32.75 -23.77 -21.88
CA ILE A 18 -31.95 -22.54 -21.75
C ILE A 18 -30.78 -22.63 -22.77
N LYS A 19 -31.06 -22.42 -24.06
CA LYS A 19 -30.03 -22.39 -25.12
C LYS A 19 -29.56 -20.98 -25.50
N GLY A 20 -30.11 -19.92 -24.89
CA GLY A 20 -29.78 -18.52 -25.20
C GLY A 20 -28.61 -17.91 -24.41
N ARG A 21 -28.16 -18.53 -23.30
CA ARG A 21 -27.13 -17.94 -22.42
C ARG A 21 -25.72 -17.92 -23.02
N ALA A 22 -25.39 -18.82 -23.95
CA ALA A 22 -24.04 -18.92 -24.51
C ALA A 22 -23.72 -17.81 -25.54
N SER A 23 -24.73 -17.33 -26.28
CA SER A 23 -24.55 -16.27 -27.29
C SER A 23 -24.47 -14.88 -26.65
N GLY A 24 -25.26 -14.61 -25.60
CA GLY A 24 -25.18 -13.37 -24.83
C GLY A 24 -23.82 -13.18 -24.14
N ARG A 25 -23.25 -14.25 -23.58
CA ARG A 25 -21.95 -14.21 -22.90
C ARG A 25 -20.78 -13.85 -23.83
N ARG A 26 -20.82 -14.24 -25.11
CA ARG A 26 -19.81 -13.86 -26.12
C ARG A 26 -19.96 -12.43 -26.60
N TYR A 27 -21.18 -11.92 -26.68
CA TYR A 27 -21.46 -10.52 -26.99
C TYR A 27 -20.99 -9.63 -25.83
N GLU A 28 -21.41 -9.92 -24.60
CA GLU A 28 -20.97 -9.23 -23.37
C GLU A 28 -19.44 -9.23 -23.22
N ALA A 29 -18.76 -10.35 -23.48
CA ALA A 29 -17.30 -10.41 -23.45
C ALA A 29 -16.63 -9.52 -24.51
N ARG A 30 -17.23 -9.35 -25.70
CA ARG A 30 -16.69 -8.47 -26.76
C ARG A 30 -16.87 -7.00 -26.43
N TRP A 31 -18.00 -6.62 -25.82
CA TRP A 31 -18.21 -5.26 -25.34
C TRP A 31 -17.34 -4.95 -24.13
N GLY A 32 -17.21 -5.89 -23.19
CA GLY A 32 -16.26 -5.79 -22.09
C GLY A 32 -14.82 -5.65 -22.58
N ALA A 33 -14.41 -6.44 -23.57
CA ALA A 33 -13.10 -6.32 -24.20
C ALA A 33 -12.93 -4.97 -24.92
N GLY A 34 -13.95 -4.50 -25.65
CA GLY A 34 -13.94 -3.19 -26.31
C GLY A 34 -13.77 -2.04 -25.31
N MET A 35 -14.47 -2.08 -24.19
CA MET A 35 -14.35 -1.07 -23.12
C MET A 35 -13.00 -1.14 -22.40
N ALA A 36 -12.42 -2.33 -22.24
CA ALA A 36 -11.10 -2.51 -21.63
C ALA A 36 -9.94 -2.15 -22.58
N THR A 37 -10.18 -2.14 -23.90
CA THR A 37 -9.12 -1.98 -24.91
C THR A 37 -8.26 -0.73 -24.70
N PRO A 38 -8.81 0.48 -24.49
CA PRO A 38 -7.99 1.68 -24.27
C PRO A 38 -7.08 1.57 -23.04
N ALA A 39 -7.61 1.01 -21.94
CA ALA A 39 -6.83 0.80 -20.72
C ALA A 39 -5.69 -0.21 -20.94
N VAL A 40 -5.96 -1.31 -21.65
CA VAL A 40 -4.94 -2.30 -22.00
C VAL A 40 -3.87 -1.72 -22.92
N VAL A 41 -4.26 -0.94 -23.93
CA VAL A 41 -3.31 -0.27 -24.83
C VAL A 41 -2.39 0.67 -24.04
N LEU A 42 -2.94 1.49 -23.15
CA LEU A 42 -2.13 2.38 -22.31
C LEU A 42 -1.20 1.60 -21.38
N LEU A 43 -1.69 0.51 -20.76
CA LEU A 43 -0.87 -0.35 -19.90
C LEU A 43 0.28 -0.98 -20.70
N VAL A 44 0.01 -1.49 -21.90
CA VAL A 44 1.06 -2.07 -22.74
C VAL A 44 2.08 -1.01 -23.16
N LEU A 45 1.62 0.14 -23.66
CA LEU A 45 2.48 1.18 -24.21
C LEU A 45 3.36 1.84 -23.14
N PHE A 46 2.79 2.14 -21.96
CA PHE A 46 3.47 2.95 -20.94
C PHE A 46 4.05 2.13 -19.78
N LEU A 47 3.68 0.86 -19.62
CA LEU A 47 4.23 0.00 -18.56
C LEU A 47 4.97 -1.20 -19.15
N ILE A 48 4.32 -2.03 -19.97
CA ILE A 48 4.93 -3.28 -20.45
C ILE A 48 6.10 -3.02 -21.40
N VAL A 49 5.91 -2.14 -22.39
CA VAL A 49 6.95 -1.83 -23.38
C VAL A 49 8.21 -1.26 -22.71
N PRO A 50 8.15 -0.23 -21.84
CA PRO A 50 9.34 0.25 -21.12
C PRO A 50 10.00 -0.80 -20.23
N VAL A 51 9.24 -1.66 -19.55
CA VAL A 51 9.79 -2.74 -18.73
C VAL A 51 10.55 -3.76 -19.57
N VAL A 52 9.97 -4.19 -20.70
CA VAL A 52 10.64 -5.12 -21.63
C VAL A 52 11.89 -4.49 -22.22
N LEU A 53 11.83 -3.21 -22.61
CA LEU A 53 12.99 -2.47 -23.11
C LEU A 53 14.10 -2.37 -22.05
N ALA A 54 13.77 -1.98 -20.82
CA ALA A 54 14.73 -1.91 -19.72
C ALA A 54 15.35 -3.28 -19.42
N PHE A 55 14.53 -4.34 -19.46
CA PHE A 55 15.00 -5.71 -19.30
C PHE A 55 15.98 -6.11 -20.40
N VAL A 56 15.64 -5.92 -21.68
CA VAL A 56 16.54 -6.21 -22.80
C VAL A 56 17.83 -5.37 -22.71
N LEU A 57 17.72 -4.08 -22.40
CA LEU A 57 18.86 -3.18 -22.24
C LEU A 57 19.78 -3.62 -21.09
N SER A 58 19.25 -4.25 -20.04
CA SER A 58 20.05 -4.75 -18.91
C SER A 58 21.06 -5.84 -19.31
N PHE A 59 20.87 -6.51 -20.47
CA PHE A 59 21.83 -7.46 -21.04
C PHE A 59 22.77 -6.83 -22.08
N THR A 60 22.74 -5.51 -22.24
CA THR A 60 23.57 -4.77 -23.19
C THR A 60 24.50 -3.79 -22.47
N ASN A 61 25.55 -3.33 -23.14
CA ASN A 61 26.41 -2.26 -22.60
C ASN A 61 25.85 -0.85 -22.83
N ALA A 62 24.56 -0.72 -23.14
CA ALA A 62 23.94 0.56 -23.49
C ALA A 62 24.06 1.55 -22.31
N ARG A 63 24.56 2.76 -22.60
CA ARG A 63 24.56 3.89 -21.66
C ARG A 63 23.97 5.09 -22.38
N LEU A 64 23.27 5.94 -21.63
CA LEU A 64 22.64 7.17 -22.14
C LEU A 64 23.65 8.07 -22.88
N VAL A 65 24.90 8.08 -22.42
CA VAL A 65 26.02 8.76 -23.07
C VAL A 65 27.17 7.76 -23.19
N SER A 66 27.34 7.17 -24.37
CA SER A 66 28.41 6.21 -24.67
C SER A 66 29.01 6.46 -26.06
N PRO A 67 30.35 6.49 -26.19
CA PRO A 67 31.02 6.47 -27.49
C PRO A 67 30.87 5.14 -28.24
N ASN A 68 30.56 4.06 -27.51
CA ASN A 68 30.48 2.71 -28.05
C ASN A 68 29.04 2.35 -28.44
N PRO A 69 28.83 1.67 -29.58
CA PRO A 69 27.50 1.20 -29.97
C PRO A 69 26.97 0.15 -28.97
N PRO A 70 25.63 0.05 -28.80
CA PRO A 70 25.01 -0.98 -27.98
C PRO A 70 25.39 -2.38 -28.48
N ARG A 71 26.04 -3.17 -27.63
CA ARG A 71 26.33 -4.59 -27.85
C ARG A 71 25.74 -5.43 -26.73
N PHE A 72 25.31 -6.63 -27.07
CA PHE A 72 24.88 -7.62 -26.10
C PHE A 72 26.11 -8.12 -25.31
N VAL A 73 26.03 -8.04 -23.98
CA VAL A 73 27.09 -8.46 -23.04
C VAL A 73 26.60 -9.57 -22.10
N GLY A 74 25.43 -10.15 -22.36
CA GLY A 74 24.89 -11.24 -21.55
C GLY A 74 24.68 -10.81 -20.09
N LEU A 75 25.25 -11.58 -19.16
CA LEU A 75 25.08 -11.39 -17.71
C LEU A 75 26.16 -10.52 -17.04
N ASP A 76 27.09 -9.95 -17.82
CA ASP A 76 28.23 -9.20 -17.28
C ASP A 76 27.80 -8.03 -16.37
N ASN A 77 26.70 -7.35 -16.71
CA ASN A 77 26.15 -6.27 -15.89
C ASN A 77 25.72 -6.77 -14.51
N PHE A 78 25.10 -7.94 -14.42
CA PHE A 78 24.66 -8.55 -13.16
C PHE A 78 25.86 -9.03 -12.34
N ILE A 79 26.80 -9.75 -12.97
CA ILE A 79 28.02 -10.23 -12.28
C ILE A 79 28.75 -9.03 -11.67
N ARG A 80 28.97 -7.97 -12.46
CA ARG A 80 29.60 -6.74 -11.99
C ARG A 80 28.82 -6.10 -10.84
N ALA A 81 27.50 -5.98 -10.95
CA ALA A 81 26.67 -5.38 -9.90
C ALA A 81 26.77 -6.14 -8.56
N PHE A 82 26.70 -7.48 -8.60
CA PHE A 82 26.69 -8.29 -7.37
C PHE A 82 28.10 -8.59 -6.80
N THR A 83 29.16 -8.54 -7.61
CA THR A 83 30.52 -8.93 -7.18
C THR A 83 31.52 -7.79 -7.10
N GLN A 84 31.35 -6.74 -7.91
CA GLN A 84 32.35 -5.67 -8.07
C GLN A 84 31.85 -4.29 -7.65
N ASP A 85 30.54 -4.11 -7.45
CA ASP A 85 29.95 -2.81 -7.16
C ASP A 85 29.49 -2.70 -5.68
N PRO A 86 30.32 -2.12 -4.80
CA PRO A 86 29.94 -1.92 -3.40
C PRO A 86 28.81 -0.88 -3.23
N VAL A 87 28.60 0.00 -4.20
CA VAL A 87 27.50 0.99 -4.16
C VAL A 87 26.18 0.27 -4.38
N PHE A 88 26.11 -0.64 -5.35
CA PHE A 88 24.93 -1.46 -5.59
C PHE A 88 24.49 -2.21 -4.32
N THR A 89 25.41 -2.95 -3.71
CA THR A 89 25.11 -3.75 -2.50
C THR A 89 24.65 -2.87 -1.34
N ARG A 90 25.30 -1.72 -1.12
CA ARG A 90 24.88 -0.76 -0.07
C ARG A 90 23.51 -0.17 -0.35
N SER A 91 23.23 0.25 -1.58
CA SER A 91 21.92 0.80 -1.95
C SER A 91 20.81 -0.24 -1.87
N ALA A 92 21.07 -1.48 -2.29
CA ALA A 92 20.13 -2.59 -2.14
C ALA A 92 19.83 -2.88 -0.66
N LEU A 93 20.86 -2.94 0.18
CA LEU A 93 20.71 -3.13 1.62
C LEU A 93 19.94 -1.98 2.28
N ASN A 94 20.28 -0.73 1.97
CA ASN A 94 19.57 0.44 2.49
C ASN A 94 18.09 0.44 2.09
N THR A 95 17.78 0.05 0.85
CA THR A 95 16.40 -0.08 0.36
C THR A 95 15.67 -1.21 1.07
N ALA A 96 16.34 -2.35 1.29
CA ALA A 96 15.78 -3.48 2.02
C ALA A 96 15.51 -3.12 3.50
N ILE A 97 16.44 -2.46 4.18
CA ILE A 97 16.26 -1.97 5.56
C ILE A 97 15.14 -0.95 5.60
N PHE A 98 15.12 0.02 4.66
CA PHE A 98 14.03 0.99 4.56
C PHE A 98 12.68 0.30 4.46
N ALA A 99 12.50 -0.64 3.53
CA ALA A 99 11.23 -1.36 3.38
C ALA A 99 10.90 -2.21 4.61
N ALA A 100 11.88 -2.95 5.14
CA ALA A 100 11.70 -3.82 6.30
C ALA A 100 11.32 -3.08 7.58
N VAL A 101 11.70 -1.80 7.71
CA VAL A 101 11.32 -0.96 8.86
C VAL A 101 10.03 -0.19 8.57
N VAL A 102 9.97 0.53 7.45
CA VAL A 102 8.86 1.43 7.13
C VAL A 102 7.55 0.65 7.02
N VAL A 103 7.52 -0.48 6.31
CA VAL A 103 6.28 -1.23 6.09
C VAL A 103 5.62 -1.67 7.40
N PRO A 104 6.28 -2.43 8.30
CA PRO A 104 5.64 -2.88 9.53
C PRO A 104 5.38 -1.73 10.51
N VAL A 105 6.31 -0.78 10.65
CA VAL A 105 6.12 0.35 11.59
C VAL A 105 4.96 1.22 11.15
N GLN A 106 4.88 1.55 9.86
CA GLN A 106 3.80 2.36 9.33
C GLN A 106 2.47 1.62 9.37
N ALA A 107 2.43 0.33 9.04
CA ALA A 107 1.21 -0.48 9.15
C ALA A 107 0.71 -0.55 10.60
N GLY A 108 1.59 -0.88 11.55
CA GLY A 108 1.25 -0.96 12.98
C GLY A 108 0.85 0.38 13.57
N PHE A 109 1.58 1.45 13.27
CA PHE A 109 1.27 2.79 13.77
C PHE A 109 -0.03 3.33 13.16
N ALA A 110 -0.26 3.12 11.87
CA ALA A 110 -1.50 3.48 11.21
C ALA A 110 -2.72 2.74 11.80
N LEU A 111 -2.56 1.46 12.10
CA LEU A 111 -3.60 0.66 12.73
C LEU A 111 -3.90 1.12 14.16
N PHE A 112 -2.86 1.43 14.93
CA PHE A 112 -3.02 2.05 16.25
C PHE A 112 -3.81 3.37 16.18
N LEU A 113 -3.45 4.27 15.25
CA LEU A 113 -4.18 5.51 15.05
C LEU A 113 -5.61 5.27 14.56
N ALA A 114 -5.84 4.27 13.71
CA ALA A 114 -7.16 3.92 13.21
C ALA A 114 -8.08 3.47 14.34
N ILE A 115 -7.59 2.62 15.26
CA ILE A 115 -8.34 2.19 16.45
C ILE A 115 -8.69 3.39 17.34
N LEU A 116 -7.72 4.30 17.57
CA LEU A 116 -7.92 5.50 18.38
C LEU A 116 -9.02 6.40 17.79
N VAL A 117 -9.01 6.56 16.47
CA VAL A 117 -9.94 7.40 15.71
C VAL A 117 -11.29 6.72 15.44
N ASN A 118 -11.37 5.39 15.60
CA ASN A 118 -12.62 4.64 15.44
C ASN A 118 -13.56 4.78 16.65
N GLN A 119 -13.11 5.38 17.75
CA GLN A 119 -13.95 5.57 18.93
C GLN A 119 -15.00 6.66 18.71
N LYS A 120 -16.20 6.50 19.30
CA LYS A 120 -17.31 7.47 19.23
C LYS A 120 -17.08 8.64 20.21
N ILE A 121 -15.91 9.30 20.20
CA ILE A 121 -15.54 10.41 21.09
C ILE A 121 -15.54 11.77 20.37
N ARG A 122 -15.80 12.85 21.13
CA ARG A 122 -15.72 14.23 20.63
C ARG A 122 -14.25 14.59 20.36
N GLY A 123 -13.94 15.09 19.16
CA GLY A 123 -12.58 15.50 18.76
C GLY A 123 -11.90 14.61 17.70
N VAL A 124 -12.47 13.45 17.39
CA VAL A 124 -11.96 12.49 16.39
C VAL A 124 -11.73 13.12 15.01
N VAL A 125 -12.59 14.06 14.60
CA VAL A 125 -12.45 14.78 13.33
C VAL A 125 -11.16 15.61 13.30
N ALA A 126 -10.84 16.32 14.39
CA ALA A 126 -9.62 17.11 14.48
C ALA A 126 -8.36 16.22 14.41
N PHE A 127 -8.39 15.07 15.11
CA PHE A 127 -7.32 14.07 15.01
C PHE A 127 -7.11 13.58 13.58
N ARG A 128 -8.19 13.22 12.86
CA ARG A 128 -8.09 12.83 11.44
C ARG A 128 -7.45 13.92 10.59
N VAL A 129 -7.85 15.18 10.78
CA VAL A 129 -7.31 16.30 10.02
C VAL A 129 -5.81 16.46 10.28
N ILE A 130 -5.38 16.49 11.55
CA ILE A 130 -3.97 16.69 11.92
C ILE A 130 -3.07 15.61 11.29
N PHE A 131 -3.46 14.34 11.40
CA PHE A 131 -2.67 13.23 10.85
C PHE A 131 -2.77 13.12 9.33
N PHE A 132 -3.77 13.73 8.69
CA PHE A 132 -3.95 13.69 7.23
C PHE A 132 -3.34 14.90 6.50
N ILE A 133 -3.07 16.01 7.19
CA ILE A 133 -2.36 17.18 6.64
C ILE A 133 -1.09 16.80 5.86
N PRO A 134 -0.20 15.91 6.36
CA PRO A 134 1.01 15.53 5.64
C PRO A 134 0.74 14.88 4.28
N VAL A 135 -0.35 14.10 4.17
CA VAL A 135 -0.72 13.34 2.98
C VAL A 135 -1.18 14.26 1.85
N VAL A 136 -1.93 15.30 2.19
CA VAL A 136 -2.45 16.28 1.21
C VAL A 136 -1.41 17.32 0.82
N THR A 137 -0.31 17.41 1.56
CA THR A 137 0.77 18.35 1.26
C THR A 137 1.67 17.79 0.16
N SER A 138 2.09 18.65 -0.77
CA SER A 138 3.04 18.26 -1.83
C SER A 138 4.33 17.71 -1.25
N ILE A 139 4.80 16.58 -1.80
CA ILE A 139 6.07 15.95 -1.42
C ILE A 139 7.25 16.92 -1.49
N VAL A 140 7.24 17.87 -2.43
CA VAL A 140 8.30 18.87 -2.58
C VAL A 140 8.34 19.80 -1.37
N VAL A 141 7.16 20.29 -0.93
CA VAL A 141 7.04 21.17 0.24
C VAL A 141 7.44 20.43 1.51
N VAL A 142 6.95 19.20 1.69
CA VAL A 142 7.32 18.33 2.82
C VAL A 142 8.84 18.13 2.86
N SER A 143 9.45 17.82 1.73
CA SER A 143 10.89 17.59 1.63
C SER A 143 11.71 18.83 2.00
N ILE A 144 11.27 20.02 1.59
CA ILE A 144 11.92 21.28 1.93
C ILE A 144 11.82 21.57 3.44
N LEU A 145 10.62 21.42 4.02
CA LEU A 145 10.40 21.66 5.45
C LEU A 145 11.26 20.73 6.32
N TRP A 146 11.25 19.44 6.01
CA TRP A 146 12.06 18.48 6.75
C TRP A 146 13.56 18.67 6.52
N LYS A 147 13.98 19.12 5.32
CA LYS A 147 15.37 19.50 5.10
C LYS A 147 15.80 20.63 6.05
N PHE A 148 14.98 21.66 6.25
CA PHE A 148 15.26 22.71 7.23
C PHE A 148 15.26 22.18 8.67
N MET A 149 14.31 21.30 9.02
CA MET A 149 14.28 20.69 10.36
C MET A 149 15.52 19.83 10.66
N TYR A 150 16.11 19.21 9.63
CA TYR A 150 17.28 18.33 9.70
C TYR A 150 18.63 19.03 9.54
N GLN A 151 18.65 20.37 9.41
CA GLN A 151 19.92 21.12 9.43
C GLN A 151 20.59 21.07 10.80
N ASP A 152 21.88 21.38 10.83
CA ASP A 152 22.69 21.37 12.05
C ASP A 152 22.11 22.28 13.13
N ASP A 153 21.65 23.47 12.74
CA ASP A 153 20.93 24.47 13.53
C ASP A 153 19.40 24.35 13.42
N GLY A 154 18.89 23.23 12.87
CA GLY A 154 17.48 22.99 12.64
C GLY A 154 16.68 22.70 13.91
N LEU A 155 15.34 22.74 13.78
CA LEU A 155 14.41 22.52 14.90
C LEU A 155 14.65 21.19 15.64
N ILE A 156 15.01 20.12 14.93
CA ILE A 156 15.20 18.80 15.54
C ILE A 156 16.43 18.79 16.45
N ASN A 157 17.55 19.36 16.00
CA ASN A 157 18.76 19.44 16.81
C ASN A 157 18.56 20.35 18.02
N ASN A 158 17.92 21.50 17.87
CA ASN A 158 17.59 22.38 19.00
C ASN A 158 16.68 21.69 20.03
N ALA A 159 15.69 20.92 19.57
CA ALA A 159 14.81 20.17 20.47
C ALA A 159 15.58 19.08 21.24
N ILE A 160 16.48 18.35 20.57
CA ILE A 160 17.32 17.32 21.21
C ILE A 160 18.30 17.94 22.20
N ASP A 161 18.96 19.04 21.84
CA ASP A 161 19.88 19.77 22.71
C ASP A 161 19.18 20.23 23.99
N THR A 162 17.99 20.81 23.85
CA THR A 162 17.16 21.24 24.99
C THR A 162 16.73 20.06 25.87
N LEU A 163 16.28 18.96 25.27
CA LEU A 163 15.84 17.76 25.99
C LEU A 163 16.99 17.01 26.68
N THR A 164 18.19 17.11 26.12
CA THR A 164 19.41 16.45 26.65
C THR A 164 20.23 17.37 27.55
N PHE A 165 19.73 18.59 27.84
CA PHE A 165 20.43 19.60 28.63
C PHE A 165 21.85 19.91 28.11
N GLY A 166 22.04 19.94 26.79
CA GLY A 166 23.34 20.21 26.18
C GLY A 166 24.28 19.01 26.10
N ALA A 167 23.84 17.80 26.45
CA ALA A 167 24.68 16.59 26.41
C ALA A 167 24.89 16.05 24.98
N TRP A 168 24.10 16.51 24.00
CA TRP A 168 24.17 16.05 22.62
C TRP A 168 24.49 17.22 21.67
N SER A 169 25.65 17.18 21.02
CA SER A 169 25.96 18.12 19.93
C SER A 169 25.18 17.73 18.67
N GLY A 170 24.38 18.67 18.15
CA GLY A 170 23.54 18.46 16.96
C GLY A 170 24.27 17.76 15.82
N THR A 171 23.54 16.95 15.04
CA THR A 171 24.11 16.15 13.95
C THR A 171 23.51 16.56 12.61
N ALA A 172 24.34 16.53 11.56
CA ALA A 172 23.92 16.70 10.18
C ALA A 172 23.15 15.46 9.69
N TRP A 173 21.86 15.38 9.99
CA TRP A 173 21.02 14.18 9.79
C TRP A 173 21.09 13.60 8.38
N LEU A 174 21.07 14.45 7.35
CA LEU A 174 21.08 13.98 5.95
C LEU A 174 22.48 13.87 5.34
N GLN A 175 23.49 14.52 5.95
CA GLN A 175 24.87 14.50 5.43
C GLN A 175 25.71 13.41 6.08
N ASN A 176 25.28 12.88 7.22
CA ASN A 176 25.95 11.77 7.89
C ASN A 176 25.37 10.42 7.43
N PRO A 177 26.18 9.53 6.83
CA PRO A 177 25.72 8.22 6.37
C PRO A 177 25.08 7.33 7.44
N SER A 178 25.43 7.51 8.73
CA SER A 178 24.86 6.70 9.81
C SER A 178 23.45 7.12 10.22
N THR A 179 23.07 8.38 10.01
CA THR A 179 21.77 8.93 10.43
C THR A 179 20.83 9.20 9.26
N ALA A 180 21.35 9.34 8.04
CA ALA A 180 20.56 9.70 6.86
C ALA A 180 19.42 8.72 6.57
N LEU A 181 19.67 7.41 6.65
CA LEU A 181 18.62 6.40 6.42
C LEU A 181 17.50 6.52 7.47
N GLY A 182 17.85 6.69 8.75
CA GLY A 182 16.89 6.86 9.83
C GLY A 182 16.04 8.13 9.66
N ALA A 183 16.67 9.24 9.26
CA ALA A 183 15.97 10.49 8.96
C ALA A 183 14.94 10.31 7.83
N ILE A 184 15.31 9.63 6.74
CA ILE A 184 14.40 9.36 5.62
C ILE A 184 13.25 8.42 6.04
N ILE A 185 13.52 7.42 6.88
CA ILE A 185 12.50 6.51 7.44
C ILE A 185 11.47 7.30 8.26
N VAL A 186 11.92 8.18 9.15
CA VAL A 186 11.03 8.98 10.01
C VAL A 186 10.13 9.90 9.18
N LEU A 187 10.71 10.62 8.22
CA LEU A 187 9.96 11.42 7.24
C LEU A 187 8.89 10.57 6.53
N SER A 188 9.28 9.42 6.00
CA SER A 188 8.40 8.54 5.22
C SER A 188 7.21 8.06 6.05
N ILE A 189 7.46 7.59 7.27
CA ILE A 189 6.41 7.12 8.19
C ILE A 189 5.45 8.27 8.49
N TRP A 190 5.97 9.44 8.87
CA TRP A 190 5.16 10.60 9.21
C TRP A 190 4.27 11.05 8.04
N GLN A 191 4.80 11.06 6.82
CA GLN A 191 4.06 11.51 5.64
C GLN A 191 2.93 10.55 5.26
N ALA A 192 3.18 9.24 5.35
CA ALA A 192 2.26 8.24 4.81
C ALA A 192 1.31 7.63 5.85
N VAL A 193 1.58 7.79 7.16
CA VAL A 193 0.77 7.16 8.22
C VAL A 193 -0.70 7.58 8.17
N GLY A 194 -1.00 8.86 7.89
CA GLY A 194 -2.38 9.35 7.84
C GLY A 194 -3.23 8.67 6.76
N PHE A 195 -2.64 8.38 5.61
CA PHE A 195 -3.33 7.68 4.53
C PHE A 195 -3.59 6.22 4.90
N HIS A 196 -2.58 5.54 5.43
CA HIS A 196 -2.70 4.15 5.86
C HIS A 196 -3.70 4.00 7.01
N MET A 197 -3.76 4.98 7.92
CA MET A 197 -4.74 5.04 9.00
C MET A 197 -6.16 5.05 8.42
N LEU A 198 -6.43 5.85 7.38
CA LEU A 198 -7.76 5.89 6.75
C LEU A 198 -8.12 4.57 6.05
N ILE A 199 -7.15 3.89 5.44
CA ILE A 199 -7.38 2.55 4.87
C ILE A 199 -7.79 1.58 5.97
N TRP A 200 -7.02 1.49 7.05
CA TRP A 200 -7.36 0.62 8.19
C TRP A 200 -8.70 0.99 8.82
N LEU A 201 -8.97 2.28 9.01
CA LEU A 201 -10.23 2.77 9.55
C LEU A 201 -11.41 2.37 8.66
N SER A 202 -11.28 2.48 7.33
CA SER A 202 -12.32 2.05 6.41
C SER A 202 -12.60 0.55 6.51
N GLY A 203 -11.55 -0.27 6.63
CA GLY A 203 -11.68 -1.72 6.84
C GLY A 203 -12.36 -2.05 8.17
N LEU A 204 -11.97 -1.39 9.25
CA LEU A 204 -12.59 -1.54 10.58
C LEU A 204 -14.08 -1.15 10.57
N GLN A 205 -14.45 -0.13 9.79
CA GLN A 205 -15.83 0.37 9.69
C GLN A 205 -16.74 -0.48 8.80
N THR A 206 -16.18 -1.33 7.93
CA THR A 206 -16.96 -2.29 7.13
C THR A 206 -17.48 -3.48 7.93
N ILE A 207 -16.94 -3.76 9.12
CA ILE A 207 -17.31 -4.91 9.94
C ILE A 207 -18.64 -4.62 10.66
N PRO A 208 -19.67 -5.48 10.52
CA PRO A 208 -20.95 -5.31 11.21
C PRO A 208 -20.78 -5.22 12.74
N GLU A 209 -21.47 -4.26 13.38
CA GLU A 209 -21.43 -4.05 14.84
C GLU A 209 -21.88 -5.32 15.61
N GLU A 210 -22.71 -6.14 14.98
CA GLU A 210 -23.20 -7.45 15.47
C GLU A 210 -22.09 -8.44 15.83
N LEU A 211 -20.98 -8.46 15.08
CA LEU A 211 -19.83 -9.34 15.36
C LEU A 211 -19.04 -8.86 16.58
N TYR A 212 -18.94 -7.54 16.78
CA TYR A 212 -18.35 -6.97 17.98
C TYR A 212 -19.21 -7.24 19.21
N GLU A 213 -20.54 -7.18 19.07
CA GLU A 213 -21.47 -7.52 20.15
C GLU A 213 -21.40 -9.01 20.50
N ALA A 214 -21.39 -9.91 19.52
CA ALA A 214 -21.23 -11.35 19.74
C ALA A 214 -19.91 -11.67 20.48
N ALA A 215 -18.78 -11.11 20.03
CA ALA A 215 -17.49 -11.34 20.67
C ALA A 215 -17.40 -10.77 22.10
N ARG A 216 -18.13 -9.67 22.40
CA ARG A 216 -18.27 -9.15 23.76
C ARG A 216 -19.13 -10.05 24.64
N MET A 217 -20.21 -10.62 24.08
CA MET A 217 -21.06 -11.60 24.77
C MET A 217 -20.30 -12.90 25.08
N ASP A 218 -19.35 -13.27 24.22
CA ASP A 218 -18.45 -14.42 24.40
C ASP A 218 -17.26 -14.14 25.35
N GLY A 219 -17.18 -12.95 25.95
CA GLY A 219 -16.15 -12.59 26.93
C GLY A 219 -14.76 -12.35 26.33
N ALA A 220 -14.64 -12.19 25.01
CA ALA A 220 -13.37 -11.90 24.36
C ALA A 220 -12.88 -10.49 24.76
N GLY A 221 -11.66 -10.38 25.28
CA GLY A 221 -11.00 -9.10 25.55
C GLY A 221 -10.68 -8.33 24.26
N THR A 222 -10.39 -7.03 24.37
CA THR A 222 -10.17 -6.13 23.22
C THR A 222 -9.10 -6.63 22.24
N TRP A 223 -8.05 -7.29 22.75
CA TRP A 223 -6.98 -7.89 21.94
C TRP A 223 -7.39 -9.21 21.27
N GLN A 224 -8.31 -9.98 21.88
CA GLN A 224 -8.86 -11.21 21.28
C GLN A 224 -9.87 -10.87 20.19
N GLN A 225 -10.69 -9.85 20.38
CA GLN A 225 -11.59 -9.33 19.34
C GLN A 225 -10.80 -8.85 18.12
N PHE A 226 -9.71 -8.11 18.36
CA PHE A 226 -8.82 -7.64 17.30
C PHE A 226 -8.15 -8.79 16.54
N GLY A 227 -7.62 -9.80 17.23
CA GLY A 227 -7.03 -10.98 16.59
C GLY A 227 -8.04 -11.79 15.76
N ALA A 228 -9.27 -11.97 16.28
CA ALA A 228 -10.34 -12.66 15.57
C ALA A 228 -10.76 -11.91 14.29
N ILE A 229 -10.93 -10.59 14.38
CA ILE A 229 -11.30 -9.73 13.24
C ILE A 229 -10.23 -9.73 12.15
N VAL A 230 -8.95 -9.65 12.54
CA VAL A 230 -7.83 -9.68 11.60
C VAL A 230 -7.73 -11.05 10.92
N ASN A 231 -8.01 -12.15 11.64
CA ASN A 231 -8.08 -13.49 11.05
C ASN A 231 -9.27 -13.66 10.10
N GLU A 232 -10.46 -13.18 10.47
CA GLU A 232 -11.66 -13.22 9.63
C GLU A 232 -11.44 -12.43 8.31
N ALA A 233 -10.85 -11.24 8.41
CA ALA A 233 -10.53 -10.40 7.25
C ALA A 233 -9.42 -10.98 6.35
N SER A 234 -8.60 -11.91 6.86
CA SER A 234 -7.52 -12.58 6.10
C SER A 234 -7.93 -13.90 5.46
N GLY A 235 -9.21 -14.30 5.57
CA GLY A 235 -9.79 -15.34 4.71
C GLY A 235 -9.59 -16.78 5.17
N HIS A 236 -9.45 -17.01 6.47
CA HIS A 236 -9.53 -18.36 7.04
C HIS A 236 -10.82 -18.49 7.85
N GLY A 237 -11.90 -18.81 7.15
CA GLY A 237 -13.12 -19.35 7.74
C GLY A 237 -13.01 -20.84 8.04
#